data_AF-A0A6N2UAA8-F1
#
_entry.id   AF-A0A6N2UAA8-F1
#
_cell.length_a   1.000
_cell.length_b   1.000
_cell.length_c   1.000
_cell.angle_alpha   90.00
_cell.angle_beta   90.00
_cell.angle_gamma   90.00
#
_symmetry.space_group_name_H-M   'P 1'
#
loop_
_entity.id
_entity.type
_entity.pdbx_description
1 polymer ?
#
loop_
_entity_poly.entity_id
_entity_poly.type
_entity_poly.pdbx_seq_one_letter_code
_entity_poly.pdbx_strand_id
1 'polypeptide(L)' 'MRYVIGIIAGVVLIMGAVGGMENDTLNITYSLKMMVIGVILIYECYIIGQKKR' A
#
# COMPACT_ATOMS: atom_id res chain seq x y z
N MET A 1 -16.17 -1.79 -8.37
CA MET A 1 -15.71 -0.38 -8.46
C MET A 1 -14.93 0.06 -7.22
N ARG A 2 -15.52 0.11 -6.01
CA ARG A 2 -14.81 0.58 -4.78
C ARG A 2 -13.56 -0.23 -4.37
N TYR A 3 -13.57 -1.55 -4.53
CA TYR A 3 -12.43 -2.42 -4.22
C TYR A 3 -11.21 -2.17 -5.09
N VAL A 4 -11.44 -1.92 -6.38
CA VAL A 4 -10.38 -1.67 -7.36
C VAL A 4 -9.66 -0.36 -7.02
N ILE A 5 -10.41 0.66 -6.58
CA ILE A 5 -9.85 1.95 -6.16
C ILE A 5 -8.93 1.78 -4.94
N GLY A 6 -9.32 0.98 -3.95
CA GLY A 6 -8.49 0.72 -2.77
C GLY A 6 -7.22 -0.08 -3.09
N ILE A 7 -7.29 -1.03 -4.03
CA ILE A 7 -6.10 -1.76 -4.51
C ILE A 7 -5.15 -0.81 -5.25
N ILE A 8 -5.67 0.06 -6.13
CA ILE A 8 -4.85 1.05 -6.85
C ILE A 8 -4.18 2.02 -5.86
N ALA A 9 -4.91 2.52 -4.87
CA ALA A 9 -4.38 3.41 -3.85
C ALA A 9 -3.25 2.75 -3.03
N GLY A 10 -3.42 1.48 -2.64
CA GLY A 10 -2.39 0.74 -1.93
C GLY A 10 -1.12 0.49 -2.76
N VAL A 11 -1.27 0.19 -4.06
CA VAL A 11 -0.14 -0.02 -4.97
C VAL A 11 0.66 1.27 -5.17
N VAL A 12 -0.02 2.41 -5.37
CA VAL A 12 0.63 3.72 -5.51
C VAL A 12 1.43 4.09 -4.26
N LEU A 13 0.90 3.81 -3.07
CA LEU A 13 1.60 4.03 -1.81
C LEU A 13 2.88 3.20 -1.69
N ILE A 14 2.86 1.93 -2.11
CA ILE A 14 4.04 1.05 -2.06
C ILE A 14 5.09 1.50 -3.09
N MET A 15 4.66 1.89 -4.29
CA MET A 15 5.57 2.33 -5.35
C MET A 15 6.28 3.65 -4.99
N GLY A 16 5.56 4.58 -4.35
CA GLY A 16 6.15 5.80 -3.81
C GLY A 16 7.12 5.54 -2.64
N ALA A 17 6.80 4.57 -1.78
CA ALA A 17 7.70 4.16 -0.69
C ALA A 17 9.00 3.52 -1.20
N VAL A 18 8.93 2.69 -2.26
CA VAL A 18 10.11 2.06 -2.90
C VAL A 18 10.96 3.10 -3.64
N GLY A 19 10.35 3.96 -4.47
CA GLY A 19 11.09 4.99 -5.21
C GLY A 19 11.71 6.07 -4.30
N GLY A 20 11.11 6.31 -3.12
CA GLY A 20 11.69 7.16 -2.09
C GLY A 20 12.90 6.54 -1.37
N MET A 21 12.99 5.21 -1.29
CA MET A 21 14.16 4.52 -0.70
C MET A 21 15.42 4.64 -1.58
N GLU A 22 15.26 4.75 -2.89
CA GLU A 22 16.39 4.87 -3.82
C GLU A 22 17.07 6.25 -3.79
N ASN A 23 16.34 7.32 -3.47
CA ASN A 23 16.87 8.68 -3.49
C ASN A 23 17.36 9.19 -2.13
N ASP A 24 16.78 8.72 -1.02
CA ASP A 24 17.16 9.19 0.31
C ASP A 24 17.08 8.04 1.34
N THR A 25 18.23 7.63 1.86
CA THR A 25 18.35 6.63 2.95
C THR A 25 17.77 7.11 4.29
N LEU A 26 17.11 8.28 4.33
CA LEU A 26 16.86 9.03 5.55
C LEU A 26 15.77 8.44 6.44
N ASN A 27 15.02 7.41 6.01
CA ASN A 27 14.23 6.64 6.97
C ASN A 27 13.72 5.32 6.39
N ILE A 28 14.61 4.32 6.22
CA ILE A 28 14.23 2.93 5.91
C ILE A 28 13.02 2.48 6.77
N THR A 29 13.01 2.88 8.04
CA THR A 29 11.89 2.64 8.98
C THR A 29 10.58 3.28 8.53
N TYR A 30 10.60 4.50 8.00
CA TYR A 30 9.40 5.19 7.50
C TYR A 30 8.92 4.59 6.18
N SER A 31 9.84 4.26 5.26
CA SER A 31 9.47 3.54 4.03
C SER A 31 8.89 2.17 4.32
N LEU A 32 9.44 1.44 5.30
CA LEU A 32 8.84 0.19 5.79
C LEU A 32 7.44 0.43 6.36
N LYS A 33 7.26 1.49 7.16
CA LYS A 33 5.97 1.84 7.75
C LYS A 33 4.92 2.15 6.69
N MET A 34 5.30 2.89 5.64
CA MET A 34 4.42 3.21 4.50
C MET A 34 4.11 1.96 3.66
N MET A 35 5.08 1.07 3.48
CA MET A 35 4.87 -0.22 2.79
C MET A 35 3.90 -1.12 3.56
N VAL A 36 4.04 -1.22 4.89
CA VAL A 36 3.12 -1.98 5.76
C VAL A 36 1.71 -1.41 5.69
N ILE A 37 1.55 -0.08 5.73
CA ILE A 37 0.24 0.58 5.59
C ILE A 37 -0.38 0.27 4.21
N GLY A 38 0.40 0.33 3.14
CA GLY A 38 -0.05 -0.01 1.79
C GLY A 38 -0.53 -1.46 1.68
N VAL A 39 0.19 -2.41 2.28
CA VAL A 39 -0.20 -3.84 2.30
C VAL A 39 -1.48 -4.06 3.10
N ILE A 40 -1.63 -3.42 4.26
CA ILE A 40 -2.85 -3.54 5.09
C ILE A 40 -4.08 -3.04 4.32
N LEU A 41 -3.97 -1.89 3.64
CA LEU A 41 -5.05 -1.33 2.84
C LEU A 41 -5.47 -2.26 1.69
N ILE A 42 -4.52 -2.91 1.02
CA ILE A 42 -4.81 -3.89 -0.04
C ILE A 42 -5.49 -5.13 0.57
N TYR A 43 -5.01 -5.62 1.71
CA TYR A 43 -5.55 -6.81 2.36
C TYR A 43 -6.96 -6.60 2.89
N GLU A 44 -7.25 -5.46 3.52
CA GLU A 44 -8.60 -5.09 3.92
C GLU A 44 -9.54 -4.95 2.71
N CYS A 45 -9.10 -4.28 1.64
CA CYS A 45 -9.89 -4.22 0.41
C CYS A 45 -10.13 -5.60 -0.22
N TYR A 46 -9.18 -6.51 -0.13
CA TYR A 46 -9.32 -7.88 -0.61
C TYR A 46 -10.33 -8.68 0.22
N ILE A 47 -10.24 -8.64 1.55
CA ILE A 47 -11.15 -9.33 2.47
C ILE A 47 -12.58 -8.78 2.34
N ILE A 48 -12.76 -7.46 2.27
CA ILE A 48 -14.09 -6.85 2.10
C ILE A 48 -14.65 -7.20 0.71
N GLY A 49 -13.78 -7.43 -0.29
CA GLY A 49 -14.16 -7.89 -1.63
C GLY A 49 -14.62 -9.35 -1.64
N GLN A 50 -13.96 -10.22 -0.87
CA GLN A 50 -14.33 -11.63 -0.66
C GLN A 50 -15.65 -11.75 0.11
N LYS A 51 -15.83 -10.98 1.18
CA LYS A 51 -17.02 -11.05 2.06
C LYS A 51 -18.31 -10.56 1.41
N LYS A 52 -18.21 -9.86 0.28
CA LYS A 52 -19.34 -9.34 -0.50
C LYS A 52 -19.66 -10.21 -1.73
N ARG A 53 -18.94 -11.32 -1.90
CA ARG A 53 -19.12 -12.29 -2.97
C ARG A 53 -19.89 -13.50 -2.49
#